data_AF-A0AAI9DEI6-F1
#
_entry.id   AF-A0AAI9DEI6-F1
#
_cell.length_a   1.000
_cell.length_b   1.000
_cell.length_c   1.000
_cell.angle_alpha   90.00
_cell.angle_beta   90.00
_cell.angle_gamma   90.00
#
_symmetry.space_group_name_H-M   'P 1'
#
loop_
_entity.id
_entity.type
_entity.pdbx_description
1 polymer ?
#
loop_
_entity_poly.entity_id
_entity_poly.type
_entity_poly.pdbx_seq_one_letter_code
_entity_poly.pdbx_strand_id
1 'polypeptide(L)'
;DMIHIRALGNNQRMGLSPIAQHAETIGMGMSGQKYTSSFFGGNARPAGILSVKGELNKDSWARLKDMWQKATALLRSQENKTMLLPADLDYKALTVSPVDAQLIDMLKLNRSMIAGIFNVPAHMINDLEKATFSNISEQAIQFVRHTIMPWTVNWEQELNRRLFTRQERRAGFYVRFNLAGLLRGTAKERAEFYHYGITDGWMSRNEVRAFEDMNPVDGLDEMLVSVNAAQPVGSKTENPKGDNDEQ
;
A
#
# COMPACT_ATOMS: atom_id res chain seq x y z
N ASP A 1 -11.23 -9.73 -31.86
CA ASP A 1 -10.11 -9.87 -30.90
C ASP A 1 -10.43 -9.20 -29.58
N MET A 2 -9.83 -9.67 -28.48
CA MET A 2 -10.02 -9.14 -27.12
C MET A 2 -8.67 -9.11 -26.39
N ILE A 3 -8.41 -8.03 -25.65
CA ILE A 3 -7.29 -7.91 -24.71
C ILE A 3 -7.69 -8.60 -23.41
N HIS A 4 -6.91 -9.59 -22.96
CA HIS A 4 -7.19 -10.31 -21.72
C HIS A 4 -5.99 -10.26 -20.79
N ILE A 5 -6.07 -9.37 -19.80
CA ILE A 5 -5.04 -9.22 -18.77
C ILE A 5 -5.37 -10.18 -17.63
N ARG A 6 -4.42 -11.06 -17.31
CA ARG A 6 -4.57 -12.08 -16.27
C ARG A 6 -3.70 -11.73 -15.08
N ALA A 7 -4.26 -11.83 -13.88
CA ALA A 7 -3.46 -11.86 -12.65
C ALA A 7 -2.61 -13.14 -12.58
N LEU A 8 -1.68 -13.21 -11.63
CA LEU A 8 -0.83 -14.39 -11.39
C LEU A 8 -1.71 -15.64 -11.14
N GLY A 9 -1.33 -16.79 -11.70
CA GLY A 9 -2.06 -18.04 -11.46
C GLY A 9 -1.64 -19.20 -12.36
N ASN A 10 -1.89 -20.43 -11.88
CA ASN A 10 -1.63 -21.69 -12.59
C ASN A 10 -2.70 -21.99 -13.66
N ASN A 11 -3.88 -21.37 -13.58
CA ASN A 11 -4.92 -21.62 -14.57
C ASN A 11 -4.54 -20.98 -15.92
N GLN A 12 -4.26 -21.82 -16.92
CA GLN A 12 -3.86 -21.39 -18.27
C GLN A 12 -4.89 -20.44 -18.93
N ARG A 13 -6.14 -20.43 -18.46
CA ARG A 13 -7.22 -19.59 -19.01
C ARG A 13 -7.52 -18.34 -18.19
N MET A 14 -7.30 -18.32 -16.87
CA MET A 14 -7.75 -17.24 -15.97
C MET A 14 -6.69 -16.95 -14.91
N GLY A 15 -6.51 -15.67 -14.57
CA GLY A 15 -5.72 -15.29 -13.40
C GLY A 15 -6.46 -15.63 -12.11
N LEU A 16 -5.72 -15.81 -11.00
CA LEU A 16 -6.34 -15.99 -9.69
C LEU A 16 -6.64 -14.62 -9.07
N SER A 17 -7.81 -14.49 -8.43
CA SER A 17 -8.17 -13.28 -7.70
C SER A 17 -7.46 -13.25 -6.34
N PRO A 18 -6.71 -12.19 -6.00
CA PRO A 18 -6.11 -12.03 -4.67
C PRO A 18 -7.16 -12.06 -3.55
N ILE A 19 -8.35 -11.52 -3.81
CA ILE A 19 -9.46 -11.54 -2.84
C ILE A 19 -9.95 -12.97 -2.60
N ALA A 20 -10.06 -13.78 -3.66
CA ALA A 20 -10.49 -15.17 -3.53
C ALA A 20 -9.44 -16.03 -2.81
N GLN A 21 -8.15 -15.80 -3.08
CA GLN A 21 -7.07 -16.50 -2.40
C GLN A 21 -6.99 -16.19 -0.91
N HIS A 22 -7.33 -14.97 -0.52
CA HIS A 22 -7.24 -14.49 0.86
C HIS A 22 -8.61 -14.23 1.50
N ALA A 23 -9.65 -14.94 1.03
CA ALA A 23 -11.02 -14.76 1.48
C ALA A 23 -11.19 -14.97 2.99
N GLU A 24 -10.48 -15.95 3.57
CA GLU A 24 -10.50 -16.19 5.03
C GLU A 24 -9.92 -15.02 5.82
N THR A 25 -8.79 -14.45 5.41
CA THR A 25 -8.15 -13.31 6.07
C THR A 25 -9.05 -12.07 6.05
N ILE A 26 -9.71 -11.82 4.92
CA ILE A 26 -10.67 -10.73 4.78
C ILE A 26 -11.93 -11.01 5.62
N GLY A 27 -12.43 -12.24 5.59
CA GLY A 27 -13.60 -12.67 6.36
C GLY A 27 -13.38 -12.58 7.87
N MET A 28 -12.17 -12.85 8.36
CA MET A 28 -11.78 -12.64 9.75
C MET A 28 -11.88 -11.17 10.15
N GLY A 29 -11.47 -10.25 9.27
CA GLY A 29 -11.59 -8.81 9.48
C GLY A 29 -13.05 -8.35 9.56
N MET A 30 -13.88 -8.79 8.62
CA MET A 30 -15.32 -8.50 8.60
C MET A 30 -16.02 -9.03 9.87
N SER A 31 -15.67 -10.24 10.29
CA SER A 31 -16.22 -10.85 11.51
C SER A 31 -15.78 -10.09 12.75
N GLY A 32 -14.52 -9.66 12.81
CA GLY A 32 -13.98 -8.80 13.86
C GLY A 32 -14.76 -7.49 13.96
N GLN A 33 -14.94 -6.78 12.84
CA GLN A 33 -15.72 -5.55 12.79
C GLN A 33 -17.18 -5.75 13.23
N LYS A 34 -17.83 -6.84 12.80
CA LYS A 34 -19.21 -7.16 13.20
C LYS A 34 -19.30 -7.44 14.70
N TYR A 35 -18.33 -8.17 15.26
CA TYR A 35 -18.24 -8.39 16.70
C TYR A 35 -18.03 -7.07 17.45
N THR A 36 -17.10 -6.23 16.99
CA THR A 36 -16.84 -4.89 17.55
C THR A 36 -18.10 -4.02 17.55
N SER A 37 -18.81 -3.94 16.43
CA SER A 37 -20.05 -3.18 16.30
C SER A 37 -21.14 -3.73 17.24
N SER A 38 -21.30 -5.05 17.32
CA SER A 38 -22.26 -5.68 18.24
C SER A 38 -21.87 -5.48 19.70
N PHE A 39 -20.58 -5.44 19.98
CA PHE A 39 -20.03 -5.23 21.31
C PHE A 39 -20.31 -3.82 21.82
N PHE A 40 -19.95 -2.79 21.04
CA PHE A 40 -20.24 -1.40 21.38
C PHE A 40 -21.72 -1.04 21.26
N GLY A 41 -22.47 -1.73 20.39
CA GLY A 41 -23.93 -1.62 20.30
C GLY A 41 -24.70 -2.27 21.46
N GLY A 42 -24.01 -2.81 22.47
CA GLY A 42 -24.63 -3.40 23.66
C GLY A 42 -25.29 -4.76 23.45
N ASN A 43 -25.00 -5.43 22.33
CA ASN A 43 -25.66 -6.67 21.90
C ASN A 43 -24.78 -7.91 22.09
N ALA A 44 -23.50 -7.76 22.45
CA ALA A 44 -22.56 -8.88 22.55
C ALA A 44 -22.31 -9.41 23.97
N ARG A 45 -22.87 -8.81 25.04
CA ARG A 45 -22.65 -9.29 26.41
C ARG A 45 -23.91 -9.21 27.29
N PRO A 46 -24.21 -10.26 28.08
CA PRO A 46 -25.13 -10.13 29.21
C PRO A 46 -24.53 -9.13 30.21
N ALA A 47 -25.30 -8.09 30.58
CA ALA A 47 -24.84 -7.06 31.51
C ALA A 47 -24.55 -7.62 32.92
N GLY A 48 -25.25 -8.69 33.29
CA GLY A 48 -25.09 -9.40 34.54
C GLY A 48 -26.06 -10.56 34.65
N ILE A 49 -25.90 -11.36 35.69
CA ILE A 49 -26.85 -12.41 36.05
C ILE A 49 -27.71 -11.90 37.20
N LEU A 50 -29.04 -11.98 37.02
CA LEU A 50 -30.01 -11.69 38.06
C LEU A 50 -30.44 -13.01 38.70
N SER A 51 -30.11 -13.23 39.96
CA SER A 51 -30.55 -14.41 40.72
C SER A 51 -31.56 -14.04 41.80
N VAL A 52 -32.60 -14.86 41.93
CA VAL A 52 -33.61 -14.77 42.99
C VAL A 52 -33.31 -15.83 44.04
N LYS A 53 -33.32 -15.47 45.32
CA LYS A 53 -32.97 -16.38 46.42
C LYS A 53 -34.11 -17.31 46.87
N GLY A 54 -35.36 -17.05 46.48
CA GLY A 54 -36.54 -17.85 46.84
C GLY A 54 -37.18 -18.60 45.67
N GLU A 55 -38.04 -19.58 45.98
CA GLU A 55 -38.84 -20.30 44.98
C GLU A 55 -39.91 -19.38 44.37
N LEU A 56 -39.91 -19.24 43.04
CA LEU A 56 -40.89 -18.46 42.30
C LEU A 56 -41.86 -19.40 41.57
N ASN A 57 -43.16 -19.14 41.70
CA ASN A 57 -44.16 -19.75 40.82
C ASN A 57 -44.01 -19.22 39.38
N LYS A 58 -44.54 -19.95 38.38
CA LYS A 58 -44.41 -19.59 36.96
C LYS A 58 -44.97 -18.20 36.64
N ASP A 59 -46.06 -17.80 37.30
CA ASP A 59 -46.70 -16.49 37.09
C ASP A 59 -45.86 -15.33 37.63
N SER A 60 -45.21 -15.51 38.78
CA SER A 60 -44.33 -14.50 39.38
C SER A 60 -43.03 -14.36 38.60
N TRP A 61 -42.51 -15.46 38.03
CA TRP A 61 -41.38 -15.40 37.10
C TRP A 61 -41.71 -14.60 35.83
N ALA A 62 -42.91 -14.81 35.26
CA ALA A 62 -43.37 -14.07 34.10
C ALA A 62 -43.50 -12.56 34.39
N ARG A 63 -44.07 -12.20 35.55
CA ARG A 63 -44.18 -10.80 36.01
C ARG A 63 -42.81 -10.16 36.25
N LEU A 64 -41.88 -10.88 36.87
CA LEU A 64 -40.52 -10.41 37.10
C LEU A 64 -39.80 -10.12 35.78
N LYS A 65 -39.94 -11.03 34.80
CA LYS A 65 -39.35 -10.87 33.47
C LYS A 65 -39.92 -9.65 32.74
N ASP A 66 -41.23 -9.46 32.75
CA ASP A 66 -41.90 -8.31 32.12
C ASP A 66 -41.50 -6.99 32.79
N MET A 67 -41.48 -6.95 34.13
CA MET A 67 -40.98 -5.80 34.89
C MET A 67 -39.52 -5.49 34.54
N TRP A 68 -38.65 -6.50 34.50
CA TRP A 68 -37.22 -6.33 34.18
C TRP A 68 -36.98 -5.86 32.74
N GLN A 69 -37.75 -6.36 31.77
CA GLN A 69 -37.65 -5.91 30.37
C GLN A 69 -38.09 -4.44 30.22
N LYS A 70 -39.23 -4.07 30.81
CA LYS A 70 -39.71 -2.67 30.84
C LYS A 70 -38.72 -1.75 31.54
N ALA A 71 -38.22 -2.18 32.69
CA ALA A 71 -37.18 -1.52 33.46
C ALA A 71 -35.91 -1.22 32.64
N THR A 72 -35.38 -2.24 31.97
CA THR A 72 -34.16 -2.12 31.16
C THR A 72 -34.38 -1.22 29.93
N ALA A 73 -35.54 -1.30 29.30
CA ALA A 73 -35.90 -0.43 28.17
C ALA A 73 -36.05 1.04 28.60
N LEU A 74 -36.66 1.30 29.75
CA LEU A 74 -36.83 2.64 30.31
C LEU A 74 -35.47 3.26 30.68
N LEU A 75 -34.60 2.50 31.35
CA LEU A 75 -33.24 2.93 31.71
C LEU A 75 -32.36 3.26 30.50
N ARG A 76 -32.54 2.56 29.37
CA ARG A 76 -31.84 2.88 28.11
C ARG A 76 -32.35 4.15 27.44
N SER A 77 -33.57 4.58 27.76
CA SER A 77 -34.24 5.72 27.10
C SER A 77 -34.18 7.03 27.90
N GLN A 78 -33.97 6.97 29.22
CA GLN A 78 -33.99 8.14 30.11
C GLN A 78 -32.98 7.99 31.24
N GLU A 79 -32.09 8.98 31.38
CA GLU A 79 -31.17 9.09 32.51
C GLU A 79 -31.92 9.51 33.80
N ASN A 80 -31.44 9.03 34.96
CA ASN A 80 -31.86 9.45 36.31
C ASN A 80 -33.26 9.04 36.81
N LYS A 81 -33.69 7.79 36.60
CA LYS A 81 -34.89 7.24 37.26
C LYS A 81 -34.55 6.22 38.35
N THR A 82 -35.11 6.42 39.54
CA THR A 82 -35.08 5.44 40.65
C THR A 82 -36.08 4.32 40.37
N MET A 83 -35.65 3.06 40.51
CA MET A 83 -36.48 1.90 40.22
C MET A 83 -36.72 1.04 41.46
N LEU A 84 -37.96 0.58 41.61
CA LEU A 84 -38.37 -0.35 42.65
C LEU A 84 -38.12 -1.79 42.18
N LEU A 85 -37.30 -2.51 42.94
CA LEU A 85 -37.03 -3.94 42.73
C LEU A 85 -37.76 -4.75 43.82
N PRO A 86 -38.45 -5.85 43.47
CA PRO A 86 -39.01 -6.76 44.47
C PRO A 86 -37.87 -7.35 45.32
N ALA A 87 -38.15 -7.58 46.61
CA ALA A 87 -37.14 -7.88 47.62
C ALA A 87 -36.26 -9.11 47.27
N ASP A 88 -34.98 -9.01 47.62
CA ASP A 88 -33.91 -10.02 47.52
C ASP A 88 -33.48 -10.50 46.12
N LEU A 89 -33.26 -9.54 45.22
CA LEU A 89 -32.51 -9.77 43.97
C LEU A 89 -31.00 -9.60 44.19
N ASP A 90 -30.21 -10.59 43.75
CA ASP A 90 -28.75 -10.49 43.68
C ASP A 90 -28.33 -10.25 42.22
N TYR A 91 -27.66 -9.13 41.96
CA TYR A 91 -27.16 -8.77 40.64
C TYR A 91 -25.65 -8.89 40.61
N LYS A 92 -25.16 -9.86 39.83
CA LYS A 92 -23.72 -10.03 39.59
C LYS A 92 -23.36 -9.41 38.25
N ALA A 93 -22.71 -8.24 38.30
CA ALA A 93 -22.12 -7.62 37.13
C ALA A 93 -21.03 -8.54 36.58
N LEU A 94 -21.12 -8.90 35.30
CA LEU A 94 -20.02 -9.58 34.61
C LEU A 94 -19.01 -8.50 34.22
N THR A 95 -18.00 -8.29 35.06
CA THR A 95 -16.92 -7.34 34.76
C THR A 95 -16.11 -7.80 33.57
N VAL A 96 -15.73 -6.85 32.72
CA VAL A 96 -14.93 -7.13 31.54
C VAL A 96 -13.50 -6.62 31.76
N SER A 97 -12.55 -7.55 31.64
CA SER A 97 -11.10 -7.34 31.50
C SER A 97 -10.75 -6.58 30.20
N PRO A 98 -9.48 -6.18 29.91
CA PRO A 98 -9.11 -5.21 28.88
C PRO A 98 -9.17 -5.77 27.45
N VAL A 99 -10.36 -6.15 27.00
CA VAL A 99 -10.65 -6.63 25.64
C VAL A 99 -10.46 -5.51 24.62
N ASP A 100 -10.66 -4.25 25.02
CA ASP A 100 -10.69 -3.12 24.10
C ASP A 100 -9.32 -2.87 23.45
N ALA A 101 -8.23 -2.95 24.23
CA ALA A 101 -6.87 -2.81 23.71
C ALA A 101 -6.52 -3.95 22.73
N GLN A 102 -6.84 -5.19 23.09
CA GLN A 102 -6.57 -6.36 22.25
C GLN A 102 -7.39 -6.36 20.95
N LEU A 103 -8.62 -5.84 20.99
CA LEU A 103 -9.48 -5.70 19.82
C LEU A 103 -8.90 -4.67 18.83
N ILE A 104 -8.43 -3.53 19.33
CA ILE A 104 -7.79 -2.50 18.50
C ILE A 104 -6.54 -3.07 17.81
N ASP A 105 -5.72 -3.81 18.54
CA ASP A 105 -4.51 -4.45 17.99
C ASP A 105 -4.86 -5.49 16.91
N MET A 106 -5.92 -6.28 17.13
CA MET A 106 -6.41 -7.24 16.14
C MET A 106 -6.88 -6.54 14.84
N LEU A 107 -7.58 -5.41 14.95
CA LEU A 107 -8.04 -4.64 13.79
C LEU A 107 -6.87 -4.01 13.03
N LYS A 108 -5.85 -3.50 13.74
CA LYS A 108 -4.60 -3.01 13.12
C LYS A 108 -3.86 -4.11 12.38
N LEU A 109 -3.71 -5.28 13.01
CA LEU A 109 -3.08 -6.44 12.37
C LEU A 109 -3.85 -6.86 11.11
N ASN A 110 -5.18 -6.90 11.18
CA ASN A 110 -5.99 -7.24 10.01
C ASN A 110 -5.82 -6.24 8.85
N ARG A 111 -5.80 -4.93 9.15
CA ARG A 111 -5.50 -3.89 8.16
C ARG A 111 -4.14 -4.10 7.49
N SER A 112 -3.11 -4.42 8.28
CA SER A 112 -1.76 -4.70 7.78
C SER A 112 -1.72 -5.97 6.92
N MET A 113 -2.41 -7.04 7.33
CA MET A 113 -2.55 -8.26 6.51
C MET A 113 -3.22 -7.97 5.17
N ILE A 114 -4.29 -7.16 5.15
CA ILE A 114 -4.98 -6.78 3.91
C ILE A 114 -4.05 -5.96 3.01
N ALA A 115 -3.32 -4.99 3.56
CA ALA A 115 -2.35 -4.21 2.80
C ALA A 115 -1.25 -5.11 2.20
N GLY A 116 -0.78 -6.10 2.97
CA GLY A 116 0.19 -7.09 2.55
C GLY A 116 -0.25 -7.94 1.35
N ILE A 117 -1.53 -8.33 1.27
CA ILE A 117 -2.08 -9.08 0.11
C ILE A 117 -1.85 -8.34 -1.21
N PHE A 118 -1.98 -7.01 -1.18
CA PHE A 118 -1.80 -6.16 -2.36
C PHE A 118 -0.40 -5.57 -2.46
N ASN A 119 0.55 -5.98 -1.60
CA ASN A 119 1.87 -5.38 -1.47
C ASN A 119 1.82 -3.85 -1.28
N VAL A 120 0.81 -3.33 -0.58
CA VAL A 120 0.70 -1.88 -0.30
C VAL A 120 1.41 -1.57 1.01
N PRO A 121 2.38 -0.65 1.03
CA PRO A 121 3.05 -0.25 2.28
C PRO A 121 2.10 0.44 3.27
N ALA A 122 2.43 0.33 4.56
CA ALA A 122 1.62 0.87 5.67
C ALA A 122 1.39 2.39 5.57
N HIS A 123 2.39 3.17 5.14
CA HIS A 123 2.25 4.62 5.03
C HIS A 123 1.19 5.04 3.98
N MET A 124 1.00 4.25 2.91
CA MET A 124 0.00 4.53 1.85
C MET A 124 -1.43 4.33 2.32
N ILE A 125 -1.65 3.51 3.35
CA ILE A 125 -2.98 3.31 3.95
C ILE A 125 -3.23 4.27 5.11
N ASN A 126 -2.33 5.20 5.44
CA ASN A 126 -2.35 6.03 6.65
C ASN A 126 -2.15 5.20 7.93
N ASP A 127 -1.24 4.24 7.89
CA ASP A 127 -0.72 3.56 9.08
C ASP A 127 0.73 3.99 9.30
N LEU A 128 0.90 4.97 10.19
CA LEU A 128 2.17 5.68 10.42
C LEU A 128 2.84 5.29 11.74
N GLU A 129 2.36 4.26 12.46
CA GLU A 129 2.91 3.91 13.79
C GLU A 129 4.41 3.58 13.76
N LYS A 130 4.92 3.09 12.62
CA LYS A 130 6.33 2.72 12.44
C LYS A 130 7.04 3.49 11.33
N ALA A 131 6.36 4.42 10.66
CA ALA A 131 6.93 5.16 9.53
C ALA A 131 7.45 6.53 10.01
N THR A 132 8.77 6.71 9.99
CA THR A 132 9.40 8.02 10.15
C THR A 132 9.41 8.76 8.82
N PHE A 133 9.16 10.08 8.82
CA PHE A 133 9.08 10.90 7.60
C PHE A 133 10.29 10.77 6.66
N SER A 134 11.47 10.45 7.19
CA SER A 134 12.70 10.26 6.41
C SER A 134 12.69 9.05 5.47
N ASN A 135 11.88 8.03 5.74
CA ASN A 135 11.86 6.79 4.93
C ASN A 135 10.68 6.74 3.94
N ILE A 136 9.81 7.75 3.91
CA ILE A 136 8.60 7.73 3.07
C ILE A 136 8.96 7.72 1.58
N SER A 137 9.97 8.50 1.16
CA SER A 137 10.42 8.53 -0.24
C SER A 137 10.93 7.16 -0.70
N GLU A 138 11.74 6.49 0.12
CA GLU A 138 12.23 5.15 -0.18
C GLU A 138 11.09 4.12 -0.23
N GLN A 139 10.14 4.19 0.71
CA GLN A 139 8.98 3.31 0.72
C GLN A 139 8.05 3.55 -0.49
N ALA A 140 7.93 4.78 -0.99
CA ALA A 140 7.20 5.09 -2.21
C ALA A 140 7.87 4.48 -3.44
N ILE A 141 9.21 4.53 -3.52
CA ILE A 141 9.97 3.84 -4.58
C ILE A 141 9.77 2.32 -4.50
N GLN A 142 9.81 1.74 -3.29
CA GLN A 142 9.54 0.32 -3.09
C GLN A 142 8.13 -0.07 -3.56
N PHE A 143 7.12 0.75 -3.28
CA PHE A 143 5.76 0.53 -3.77
C PHE A 143 5.70 0.50 -5.30
N VAL A 144 6.33 1.47 -5.97
CA VAL A 144 6.35 1.49 -7.44
C VAL A 144 7.05 0.26 -7.99
N ARG A 145 8.19 -0.13 -7.41
CA ARG A 145 9.01 -1.26 -7.89
C ARG A 145 8.35 -2.62 -7.63
N HIS A 146 7.82 -2.85 -6.44
CA HIS A 146 7.34 -4.18 -6.04
C HIS A 146 5.85 -4.39 -6.26
N THR A 147 5.08 -3.31 -6.41
CA THR A 147 3.62 -3.38 -6.53
C THR A 147 3.17 -2.94 -7.90
N ILE A 148 3.49 -1.72 -8.32
CA ILE A 148 2.97 -1.18 -9.59
C ILE A 148 3.66 -1.82 -10.80
N MET A 149 4.99 -1.90 -10.79
CA MET A 149 5.77 -2.35 -11.94
C MET A 149 5.39 -3.76 -12.43
N PRO A 150 5.19 -4.78 -11.57
CA PRO A 150 4.73 -6.10 -12.03
C PRO A 150 3.39 -6.04 -12.79
N TRP A 151 2.44 -5.23 -12.33
CA TRP A 151 1.16 -5.04 -13.03
C TRP A 151 1.35 -4.30 -14.35
N THR A 152 2.12 -3.20 -14.35
CA THR A 152 2.42 -2.44 -15.56
C THR A 152 3.05 -3.33 -16.63
N VAL A 153 4.06 -4.12 -16.27
CA VAL A 153 4.75 -5.04 -17.19
C VAL A 153 3.79 -6.09 -17.73
N ASN A 154 2.91 -6.64 -16.89
CA ASN A 154 1.90 -7.61 -17.33
C ASN A 154 0.94 -7.00 -18.37
N TRP A 155 0.52 -5.75 -18.17
CA TRP A 155 -0.31 -5.02 -19.13
C TRP A 155 0.46 -4.75 -20.43
N GLU A 156 1.69 -4.26 -20.36
CA GLU A 156 2.54 -4.03 -21.54
C GLU A 156 2.74 -5.30 -22.35
N GLN A 157 2.99 -6.44 -21.70
CA GLN A 157 3.18 -7.72 -22.39
C GLN A 157 1.91 -8.15 -23.15
N GLU A 158 0.73 -8.05 -22.54
CA GLU A 158 -0.51 -8.42 -23.22
C GLU A 158 -0.85 -7.44 -24.35
N LEU A 159 -0.65 -6.14 -24.15
CA LEU A 159 -0.85 -5.11 -25.18
C LEU A 159 0.10 -5.32 -26.35
N ASN A 160 1.39 -5.51 -26.10
CA ASN A 160 2.39 -5.76 -27.15
C ASN A 160 2.13 -7.05 -27.93
N ARG A 161 1.55 -8.06 -27.26
CA ARG A 161 1.20 -9.34 -27.90
C ARG A 161 -0.03 -9.22 -28.81
N ARG A 162 -1.00 -8.37 -28.45
CA ARG A 162 -2.32 -8.31 -29.10
C ARG A 162 -2.48 -7.16 -30.09
N LEU A 163 -1.89 -6.00 -29.83
CA LEU A 163 -2.10 -4.80 -30.64
C LEU A 163 -1.29 -4.80 -31.93
N PHE A 164 -0.11 -5.44 -31.94
CA PHE A 164 0.82 -5.38 -33.06
C PHE A 164 0.92 -6.70 -33.81
N THR A 165 0.86 -6.59 -35.14
CA THR A 165 1.18 -7.69 -36.06
C THR A 165 2.65 -8.12 -35.91
N ARG A 166 2.99 -9.27 -36.49
CA ARG A 166 4.39 -9.75 -36.50
C ARG A 166 5.31 -8.81 -37.28
N GLN A 167 4.79 -8.10 -38.29
CA GLN A 167 5.58 -7.16 -39.09
C GLN A 167 5.85 -5.87 -38.29
N GLU A 168 4.84 -5.30 -37.63
CA GLU A 168 5.01 -4.10 -36.80
C GLU A 168 5.97 -4.34 -35.62
N ARG A 169 5.90 -5.50 -34.96
CA ARG A 169 6.87 -5.84 -33.91
C ARG A 169 8.30 -5.95 -34.44
N ARG A 170 8.50 -6.48 -35.66
CA ARG A 170 9.82 -6.53 -36.30
C ARG A 170 10.32 -5.14 -36.69
N ALA A 171 9.42 -4.23 -37.03
CA ALA A 171 9.72 -2.83 -37.30
C ALA A 171 9.99 -2.01 -36.02
N GLY A 172 9.85 -2.61 -34.83
CA GLY A 172 10.18 -1.97 -33.55
C GLY A 172 9.02 -1.24 -32.88
N PHE A 173 7.77 -1.43 -33.31
CA PHE A 173 6.61 -0.86 -32.61
C PHE A 173 6.34 -1.61 -31.30
N TYR A 174 6.22 -0.86 -30.21
CA TYR A 174 5.85 -1.37 -28.89
C TYR A 174 5.10 -0.31 -28.06
N VAL A 175 4.32 -0.77 -27.10
CA VAL A 175 3.72 0.03 -26.03
C VAL A 175 4.54 -0.15 -24.77
N ARG A 176 4.90 0.95 -24.12
CA ARG A 176 5.53 0.99 -22.80
C ARG A 176 4.96 2.16 -22.00
N PHE A 177 4.60 1.91 -20.75
CA PHE A 177 4.19 2.95 -19.82
C PHE A 177 5.43 3.64 -19.25
N ASN A 178 5.39 4.97 -19.18
CA ASN A 178 6.44 5.75 -18.56
C ASN A 178 6.20 5.86 -17.04
N LEU A 179 6.88 5.02 -16.25
CA LEU A 179 6.84 5.08 -14.79
C LEU A 179 7.89 6.04 -14.19
N ALA A 180 8.73 6.68 -15.01
CA ALA A 180 9.79 7.55 -14.53
C ALA A 180 9.22 8.71 -13.69
N GLY A 181 8.03 9.21 -14.03
CA GLY A 181 7.32 10.23 -13.25
C GLY A 181 6.99 9.80 -11.81
N LEU A 182 6.71 8.51 -11.58
CA LEU A 182 6.42 7.95 -10.25
C LEU A 182 7.69 7.61 -9.47
N LEU A 183 8.78 7.31 -10.18
CA LEU A 183 10.11 7.10 -9.62
C LEU A 183 10.93 8.39 -9.54
N ARG A 184 10.31 9.55 -9.79
CA ARG A 184 10.97 10.83 -9.56
C ARG A 184 11.31 10.91 -8.07
N GLY A 185 12.59 10.72 -7.77
CA GLY A 185 13.15 11.00 -6.45
C GLY A 185 12.98 12.47 -6.09
N THR A 186 13.48 12.82 -4.91
CA THR A 186 13.56 14.21 -4.49
C THR A 186 14.37 15.02 -5.52
N ALA A 187 14.12 16.33 -5.59
CA ALA A 187 14.91 17.21 -6.49
C ALA A 187 16.42 17.09 -6.25
N LYS A 188 16.83 16.74 -5.02
CA LYS A 188 18.21 16.48 -4.64
C LYS A 188 18.76 15.20 -5.28
N GLU A 189 18.12 14.06 -5.07
CA GLU A 189 18.55 12.77 -5.67
C GLU A 189 18.57 12.85 -7.21
N ARG A 190 17.62 13.59 -7.79
CA ARG A 190 17.54 13.83 -9.23
C ARG A 190 18.70 14.67 -9.74
N ALA A 191 19.05 15.74 -9.03
CA ALA A 191 20.21 16.57 -9.34
C ALA A 191 21.53 15.78 -9.19
N GLU A 192 21.64 14.93 -8.16
CA GLU A 192 22.80 14.06 -7.95
C GLU A 192 22.93 13.03 -9.08
N PHE A 193 21.85 12.36 -9.47
CA PHE A 193 21.85 11.40 -10.58
C PHE A 193 22.34 12.02 -11.89
N TYR A 194 21.79 13.18 -12.28
CA TYR A 194 22.22 13.87 -13.50
C TYR A 194 23.65 14.40 -13.37
N HIS A 195 24.05 14.87 -12.19
CA HIS A 195 25.42 15.32 -11.95
C HIS A 195 26.43 14.21 -12.21
N TYR A 196 26.19 12.99 -11.68
CA TYR A 196 27.04 11.84 -11.94
C TYR A 196 27.00 11.45 -13.43
N GLY A 197 25.82 11.42 -14.06
CA GLY A 197 25.70 11.07 -15.48
C GLY A 197 26.46 12.00 -16.43
N ILE A 198 26.40 13.30 -16.16
CA ILE A 198 27.12 14.32 -16.92
C ILE A 198 28.63 14.25 -16.65
N THR A 199 29.04 14.03 -15.39
CA THR A 199 30.46 14.04 -15.00
C THR A 199 31.19 12.78 -15.45
N ASP A 200 30.53 11.62 -15.39
CA ASP A 200 31.07 10.34 -15.85
C ASP A 200 31.04 10.23 -17.40
N GLY A 201 30.36 11.15 -18.08
CA GLY A 201 30.39 11.31 -19.53
C GLY A 201 29.51 10.33 -20.31
N TRP A 202 28.53 9.68 -19.67
CA TRP A 202 27.58 8.79 -20.36
C TRP A 202 26.25 9.46 -20.69
N MET A 203 25.99 10.67 -20.16
CA MET A 203 24.78 11.45 -20.45
C MET A 203 25.12 12.89 -20.83
N SER A 204 24.54 13.39 -21.92
CA SER A 204 24.72 14.77 -22.35
C SER A 204 23.79 15.71 -21.59
N ARG A 205 24.12 17.00 -21.54
CA ARG A 205 23.28 17.99 -20.86
C ARG A 205 21.95 18.19 -21.60
N ASN A 206 21.93 18.03 -22.92
CA ASN A 206 20.68 18.06 -23.70
C ASN A 206 19.82 16.81 -23.49
N GLU A 207 20.41 15.64 -23.26
CA GLU A 207 19.64 14.44 -22.86
C GLU A 207 18.92 14.67 -21.53
N VAL A 208 19.58 15.27 -20.54
CA VAL A 208 18.94 15.66 -19.27
C VAL A 208 17.78 16.64 -19.50
N ARG A 209 17.96 17.64 -20.38
CA ARG A 209 16.90 18.59 -20.71
C ARG A 209 15.71 17.90 -21.37
N ALA A 210 15.95 16.94 -22.26
CA ALA A 210 14.89 16.13 -22.86
C ALA A 210 14.14 15.29 -21.80
N PHE A 211 14.85 14.70 -20.83
CA PHE A 211 14.21 13.96 -19.72
C PHE A 211 13.38 14.85 -18.79
N GLU A 212 13.72 16.13 -18.67
CA GLU A 212 12.97 17.14 -17.89
C GLU A 212 11.96 17.93 -18.74
N ASP A 213 11.66 17.48 -19.96
CA ASP A 213 10.72 18.13 -20.88
C ASP A 213 11.10 19.60 -21.21
N MET A 214 12.40 19.91 -21.26
CA MET A 214 12.98 21.20 -21.60
C MET A 214 13.56 21.23 -23.02
N ASN A 215 13.48 22.39 -23.69
CA ASN A 215 14.06 22.55 -25.04
C ASN A 215 15.59 22.40 -25.03
N PRO A 216 16.19 21.74 -26.03
CA PRO A 216 17.64 21.64 -26.16
C PRO A 216 18.28 23.02 -26.36
N VAL A 217 19.54 23.14 -25.98
CA VAL A 217 20.35 24.35 -26.18
C VAL A 217 21.61 23.95 -26.95
N ASP A 218 22.03 24.80 -27.87
CA ASP A 218 23.21 24.56 -28.70
C ASP A 218 24.48 24.43 -27.86
N GLY A 219 25.37 23.50 -28.23
CA GLY A 219 26.63 23.21 -27.51
C GLY A 219 26.49 22.35 -26.24
N LEU A 220 25.30 21.83 -25.92
CA LEU A 220 25.07 20.95 -24.76
C LEU A 220 24.98 19.46 -25.08
N ASP A 221 25.17 19.08 -26.35
CA ASP A 221 25.20 17.68 -26.79
C ASP A 221 26.54 16.99 -26.54
N GLU A 222 27.61 17.77 -26.36
CA GLU A 222 28.94 17.23 -26.09
C GLU A 222 29.06 16.73 -24.64
N MET A 223 29.56 15.51 -24.49
CA MET A 223 29.85 14.89 -23.19
C MET A 223 31.00 15.64 -22.51
N LEU A 224 30.88 15.87 -21.21
CA LEU A 224 32.01 16.37 -20.45
C LEU A 224 33.06 15.25 -20.32
N VAL A 225 34.30 15.59 -20.66
CA VAL A 225 35.44 14.71 -20.40
C VAL A 225 36.14 15.24 -19.14
N SER A 226 36.32 14.36 -18.16
CA SER A 226 37.08 14.71 -16.95
C SER A 226 38.50 15.14 -17.34
N VAL A 227 38.92 16.32 -16.86
CA VAL A 227 40.25 16.89 -17.11
C VAL A 227 41.37 15.94 -16.65
N ASN A 228 41.08 15.08 -15.66
CA ASN A 228 42.02 14.08 -15.14
C ASN A 228 42.07 12.78 -15.98
N ALA A 229 41.08 12.53 -16.83
CA ALA A 229 41.05 11.39 -17.75
C ALA A 229 41.68 11.71 -19.12
N ALA A 230 42.10 12.96 -19.33
CA ALA A 230 42.64 13.48 -20.60
C ALA A 230 44.09 13.04 -20.92
N GLN A 231 44.62 12.00 -20.26
CA GLN A 231 45.77 11.27 -20.80
C GLN A 231 45.30 9.93 -21.40
N PRO A 232 44.93 9.91 -22.68
CA PRO A 232 44.68 8.66 -23.38
C PRO A 232 46.01 7.91 -23.57
N VAL A 233 46.02 6.63 -23.23
CA VAL A 233 47.00 5.66 -23.72
C VAL A 233 46.93 5.68 -25.25
N GLY A 234 47.85 6.41 -25.89
CA GLY A 234 47.95 6.42 -27.36
C GLY A 234 48.25 7.76 -28.05
N SER A 235 48.74 8.79 -27.37
CA SER A 235 49.26 9.98 -28.09
C SER A 235 50.57 9.62 -28.81
N LYS A 236 50.47 9.15 -30.06
CA LYS A 236 51.58 9.27 -31.00
C LYS A 236 51.72 10.76 -31.32
N THR A 237 52.70 11.40 -30.69
CA THR A 237 53.23 12.68 -31.13
C THR A 237 53.86 12.48 -32.51
N GLU A 238 53.18 12.91 -33.56
CA GLU A 238 53.82 13.13 -34.85
C GLU A 238 54.76 14.34 -34.71
N ASN A 239 56.06 14.07 -34.66
CA ASN A 239 57.07 15.11 -34.87
C ASN A 239 57.05 15.49 -36.36
N PRO A 240 56.88 16.77 -36.73
CA PRO A 240 57.14 17.19 -38.09
C PRO A 240 58.67 17.14 -38.34
N LYS A 241 59.10 16.25 -39.24
CA LYS A 241 60.44 16.32 -39.85
C LYS A 241 60.48 17.59 -40.72
N GLY A 242 61.19 18.61 -40.27
CA GLY A 242 61.66 19.68 -41.15
C GLY A 242 62.90 19.18 -41.87
N ASP A 243 62.77 18.97 -43.18
CA ASP A 243 63.90 19.00 -44.12
C ASP A 243 64.59 20.35 -44.01
N ASN A 244 65.91 20.34 -43.92
CA ASN A 244 66.78 21.44 -44.34
C ASN A 244 68.14 20.83 -44.69
N ASP A 245 68.21 20.31 -45.92
CA ASP A 245 69.47 20.16 -46.65
C ASP A 245 69.75 21.46 -47.42
N GLU A 246 70.98 21.94 -47.28
CA GLU A 246 71.77 22.80 -48.19
C GLU A 246 71.38 24.27 -48.41
N GLN A 247 72.16 25.17 -47.79
CA GLN A 247 73.18 26.00 -48.48
C GLN A 247 74.23 26.54 -47.49
#